data_AF-A0A2S8SST9-F1
#
_entry.id   AF-A0A2S8SST9-F1
#
_cell.length_a   1.000
_cell.length_b   1.000
_cell.length_c   1.000
_cell.angle_alpha   90.00
_cell.angle_beta   90.00
_cell.angle_gamma   90.00
#
_symmetry.space_group_name_H-M   'P 1'
#
loop_
_entity.id
_entity.type
_entity.pdbx_description
1 polymer ?
#
loop_
_entity_poly.entity_id
_entity_poly.type
_entity_poly.pdbx_seq_one_letter_code
_entity_poly.pdbx_strand_id
1 'polypeptide(L)' 'MSRSRRKTPVCGNCVCRSERSEKISWHRKMRREIASRLRQSEEVLMPLDKEVSDIWDFGKDGKRRFDPQQFPQEMRK' A
#
# COMPACT_ATOMS: atom_id res chain seq x y z
N MET A 1 -17.01 -15.69 -2.39
CA MET A 1 -16.14 -15.10 -1.33
C MET A 1 -16.90 -14.50 -0.14
N SER A 2 -18.22 -14.69 0.02
CA SER A 2 -18.99 -14.02 1.08
C SER A 2 -18.76 -14.55 2.52
N ARG A 3 -18.19 -15.75 2.67
CA ARG A 3 -17.99 -16.42 3.97
C ARG A 3 -16.54 -16.43 4.46
N SER A 4 -15.60 -15.87 3.70
CA SER A 4 -14.19 -15.86 4.12
C SER A 4 -13.98 -14.87 5.25
N ARG A 5 -13.37 -15.34 6.35
CA ARG A 5 -13.02 -14.53 7.51
C ARG A 5 -11.50 -14.52 7.71
N ARG A 6 -10.99 -13.43 8.27
CA ARG A 6 -9.62 -13.33 8.78
C ARG A 6 -9.47 -14.28 9.97
N LYS A 7 -8.30 -14.90 10.15
CA LYS A 7 -8.01 -15.73 11.33
C LYS A 7 -7.58 -14.88 12.52
N THR A 8 -6.92 -13.76 12.24
CA THR A 8 -6.41 -12.81 13.22
C THR A 8 -7.28 -11.54 13.24
N PRO A 9 -7.73 -11.07 14.42
CA PRO A 9 -8.55 -9.88 14.54
C PRO A 9 -7.69 -8.62 14.49
N VAL A 10 -7.14 -8.34 13.31
CA VAL A 10 -6.31 -7.18 13.03
C VAL A 10 -6.90 -6.42 11.85
N CYS A 11 -7.13 -5.12 12.03
CA CYS A 11 -7.58 -4.20 10.99
C CYS A 11 -6.65 -2.99 10.87
N GLY A 12 -6.74 -2.23 9.77
CA GLY A 12 -6.00 -0.97 9.62
C GLY A 12 -6.59 0.12 10.52
N ASN A 13 -5.78 1.11 10.92
CA ASN A 13 -6.26 2.22 11.75
C ASN A 13 -7.08 3.22 10.92
N CYS A 14 -6.66 3.45 9.67
CA CYS A 14 -7.27 4.42 8.78
C CYS A 14 -8.56 3.92 8.11
N VAL A 15 -9.40 4.89 7.71
CA VAL A 15 -10.65 4.66 6.95
C VAL A 15 -10.37 4.03 5.57
N CYS A 16 -9.18 4.22 5.03
CA CYS A 16 -8.81 3.69 3.72
C CYS A 16 -8.75 2.15 3.73
N ARG A 17 -9.72 1.51 3.07
CA ARG A 17 -9.81 0.03 2.99
C ARG A 17 -8.73 -0.59 2.08
N SER A 18 -8.19 0.16 1.13
CA SER A 18 -7.19 -0.33 0.17
C SER A 18 -6.24 0.75 -0.30
N GLU A 19 -4.94 0.44 -0.38
CA GLU A 19 -3.92 1.32 -0.99
C GLU A 19 -3.69 0.97 -2.47
N ARG A 20 -4.65 0.31 -3.11
CA ARG A 20 -4.44 -0.25 -4.45
C ARG A 20 -4.15 0.86 -5.46
N SER A 21 -4.89 1.94 -5.39
CA SER A 21 -4.75 3.13 -6.23
C SER A 21 -3.37 3.77 -6.07
N GLU A 22 -2.95 3.97 -4.82
CA GLU A 22 -1.71 4.61 -4.43
C GLU A 22 -0.53 3.78 -4.91
N LYS A 23 -0.57 2.45 -4.69
CA LYS A 23 0.43 1.52 -5.22
C LYS A 23 0.49 1.53 -6.75
N ILE A 24 -0.65 1.56 -7.44
CA ILE A 24 -0.65 1.63 -8.90
C ILE A 24 0.00 2.93 -9.39
N SER A 25 -0.35 4.06 -8.77
CA SER A 25 0.22 5.38 -9.09
C SER A 25 1.73 5.40 -8.85
N TRP A 26 2.17 4.91 -7.70
CA TRP A 26 3.58 4.81 -7.34
C TRP A 26 4.38 3.99 -8.35
N HIS A 27 3.94 2.76 -8.64
CA HIS A 27 4.63 1.92 -9.62
C HIS A 27 4.64 2.53 -11.03
N ARG A 28 3.60 3.30 -11.42
CA ARG A 28 3.59 4.03 -12.69
C ARG A 28 4.65 5.12 -12.72
N LYS A 29 4.79 5.92 -11.64
CA LYS A 29 5.82 6.95 -11.52
C LYS A 29 7.21 6.33 -11.53
N MET A 30 7.45 5.31 -10.72
CA MET A 30 8.73 4.61 -10.62
C MET A 30 9.20 4.05 -11.97
N ARG A 31 8.31 3.38 -12.71
CA ARG A 31 8.64 2.88 -14.06
C ARG A 31 8.96 3.99 -15.06
N ARG A 32 8.28 5.15 -14.96
CA ARG A 32 8.55 6.30 -15.83
C ARG A 32 9.93 6.89 -15.53
N GLU A 33 10.27 7.03 -14.25
CA GLU A 33 11.56 7.52 -13.79
C GLU A 33 12.71 6.63 -14.28
N ILE A 34 12.58 5.32 -14.08
CA ILE A 34 13.55 4.32 -14.57
C ILE A 34 13.71 4.41 -16.09
N ALA A 35 12.60 4.49 -16.84
CA ALA A 35 12.66 4.61 -18.30
C ALA A 35 13.35 5.90 -18.76
N SER A 36 13.21 7.00 -18.01
CA SER A 36 13.91 8.26 -18.29
C SER A 36 15.42 8.13 -18.06
N ARG A 37 15.84 7.60 -16.91
CA ARG A 37 17.27 7.41 -16.56
C ARG A 37 17.97 6.44 -17.52
N LEU A 38 17.31 5.34 -17.87
CA LEU A 38 17.83 4.38 -18.86
C LEU A 38 18.11 5.02 -20.23
N ARG A 39 17.32 6.01 -20.66
CA ARG A 39 17.52 6.73 -21.92
C ARG A 39 18.67 7.73 -21.86
N GLN A 40 19.02 8.20 -20.66
CA GLN A 40 20.06 9.22 -20.45
C GLN A 40 21.46 8.61 -20.26
N SER A 41 21.60 7.27 -20.38
CA SER A 41 22.86 6.53 -20.21
C SER A 41 23.57 6.81 -18.88
N GLU A 42 22.82 7.26 -17.88
CA GLU A 42 23.30 7.34 -16.51
C GLU A 42 23.53 5.90 -16.05
N GLU A 43 24.73 5.62 -15.55
CA GLU A 43 25.07 4.36 -14.89
C GLU A 43 23.93 4.03 -13.92
N VAL A 44 23.18 2.95 -14.20
CA VAL A 44 21.76 2.82 -13.85
C VAL A 44 21.52 2.84 -12.34
N LEU A 45 21.45 4.05 -11.78
CA LEU A 45 21.02 4.30 -10.41
C LEU A 45 19.50 4.21 -10.40
N MET A 46 19.01 3.04 -9.98
CA MET A 46 17.59 2.85 -9.73
C MET A 46 17.10 3.92 -8.74
N PRO A 47 15.98 4.60 -9.03
CA PRO A 47 15.45 5.62 -8.13
C PRO A 47 15.15 5.00 -6.77
N LEU A 48 15.55 5.71 -5.71
CA LEU A 48 15.21 5.32 -4.34
C LEU A 48 13.70 5.51 -4.15
N ASP A 49 13.08 4.69 -3.30
CA ASP A 49 11.63 4.75 -3.06
C ASP A 49 11.16 6.16 -2.69
N LYS A 50 11.95 6.85 -1.85
CA LYS A 50 11.70 8.23 -1.37
C LYS A 50 11.85 9.30 -2.46
N GLU A 51 12.56 9.02 -3.55
CA GLU A 51 12.66 9.95 -4.69
C GLU A 51 11.36 9.94 -5.51
N VAL A 52 10.62 8.82 -5.50
CA VAL A 52 9.41 8.65 -6.31
C VAL A 52 8.15 9.06 -5.54
N SER A 53 8.04 8.66 -4.28
CA SER A 53 7.01 9.19 -3.37
C SER A 53 7.36 8.91 -1.92
N ASP A 54 6.73 9.64 -1.01
CA ASP A 54 6.69 9.22 0.38
C ASP A 54 5.72 8.04 0.55
N ILE A 55 6.12 7.06 1.36
CA ILE A 55 5.30 5.91 1.76
C ILE A 55 4.30 6.36 2.85
N TRP A 56 4.66 7.37 3.63
CA TRP A 56 3.80 7.92 4.68
C TRP A 56 2.58 8.69 4.15
N ASP A 57 2.59 9.08 2.87
CA ASP A 57 1.44 9.69 2.18
C ASP A 57 0.33 8.69 1.82
N PHE A 58 0.55 7.39 2.05
CA PHE A 58 -0.41 6.37 1.63
C PHE A 58 -1.59 6.32 2.62
N GLY A 59 -2.79 6.09 2.09
CA GLY A 59 -4.02 6.22 2.88
C GLY A 59 -4.16 5.22 4.03
N LYS A 60 -3.37 4.14 4.08
CA LYS A 60 -3.39 3.23 5.24
C LYS A 60 -2.29 3.60 6.22
N ASP A 61 -2.75 3.97 7.40
CA ASP A 61 -1.92 4.03 8.58
C ASP A 61 -2.14 2.81 9.47
N GLY A 62 -1.04 2.32 10.04
CA GLY A 62 -0.95 1.35 11.12
C GLY A 62 -1.83 0.10 11.05
N LYS A 63 -1.77 -0.69 12.13
CA LYS A 63 -2.70 -1.80 12.37
C LYS A 63 -3.09 -1.80 13.84
N ARG A 64 -4.36 -2.07 14.12
CA ARG A 64 -4.86 -2.30 15.47
C ARG A 64 -5.47 -3.69 15.59
N ARG A 65 -5.38 -4.23 16.80
CA ARG A 65 -6.18 -5.37 17.22
C ARG A 65 -7.58 -4.88 17.60
N PHE A 66 -8.59 -5.69 17.32
CA PHE A 66 -9.96 -5.44 17.74
C PHE A 66 -10.54 -6.69 18.41
N ASP A 67 -11.60 -6.53 19.20
CA ASP A 67 -12.32 -7.67 19.75
C ASP A 67 -13.28 -8.23 18.69
N PRO A 68 -13.10 -9.48 18.23
CA PRO A 68 -13.95 -10.09 17.21
C PRO A 68 -15.38 -10.36 17.70
N GLN A 69 -15.64 -10.43 19.01
CA GLN A 69 -16.99 -10.59 19.54
C GLN A 69 -17.79 -9.28 19.42
N GLN A 70 -17.15 -8.14 19.68
CA GLN A 70 -17.77 -6.82 19.55
C GLN A 70 -17.90 -6.36 18.09
N PHE A 71 -16.93 -6.69 17.23
CA PHE A 71 -16.90 -6.23 15.83
C PHE A 71 -16.71 -7.41 14.83
N PRO A 72 -17.69 -8.33 14.71
CA PRO A 72 -17.58 -9.50 13.84
C PRO A 72 -17.51 -9.14 12.34
N GLN A 73 -17.99 -7.97 11.94
CA GLN A 73 -17.94 -7.47 10.57
C GLN A 73 -16.50 -7.17 10.11
N GLU A 74 -15.63 -6.71 11.01
CA GLU A 74 -14.23 -6.39 10.72
C GLU A 74 -13.39 -7.66 10.45
N MET A 75 -13.93 -8.84 10.78
CA MET A 75 -13.33 -10.12 10.42
C MET A 75 -13.56 -10.50 8.95
N ARG A 76 -14.46 -9.82 8.21
CA ARG A 76 -14.68 -10.11 6.78
C ARG A 76 -13.55 -9.54 5.93
N LYS A 77 -13.18 -10.28 4.87
CA LYS A 77 -12.12 -9.89 3.94
C LYS A 77 -12.61 -8.93 2.86
#